data_AF-A0A352IV13-F1
#
_entry.id   AF-A0A352IV13-F1
#
_cell.length_a   1.000
_cell.length_b   1.000
_cell.length_c   1.000
_cell.angle_alpha   90.00
_cell.angle_beta   90.00
_cell.angle_gamma   90.00
#
_symmetry.space_group_name_H-M   'P 1'
#
loop_
_entity.id
_entity.type
_entity.pdbx_description
1 polymer ?
#
loop_
_entity_poly.entity_id
_entity_poly.type
_entity_poly.pdbx_seq_one_letter_code
_entity_poly.pdbx_strand_id
1 'polypeptide(L)' 'LSVEDPEAMLDDIRHAGAIFMGRYTAEALGDYCAGPNHVLPTSGTARFSSPLGVYDFQKRSSIIGFSAAGA' A
#
# COMPACT_ATOMS: atom_id res chain seq x y z
N LEU A 1 -4.93 14.70 3.13
CA LEU A 1 -5.03 15.38 4.44
C LEU A 1 -4.55 16.82 4.29
N SER A 2 -5.47 17.77 4.17
CA SER A 2 -5.17 19.20 4.11
C SER A 2 -5.78 19.87 5.34
N VAL A 3 -5.19 19.57 6.50
CA VAL A 3 -5.56 20.08 7.83
C VAL A 3 -4.30 20.65 8.50
N GLU A 4 -4.44 21.26 9.67
CA GLU A 4 -3.32 21.88 10.40
C GLU A 4 -2.27 20.85 10.86
N ASP A 5 -2.73 19.76 11.48
CA ASP A 5 -1.88 18.64 11.91
C ASP A 5 -2.36 17.34 11.23
N PRO A 6 -1.86 17.02 10.02
CA PRO A 6 -2.24 15.80 9.30
C PRO A 6 -1.66 14.54 9.94
N GLU A 7 -0.57 14.66 10.71
CA GLU A 7 0.14 13.55 11.32
C GLU A 7 -0.67 12.97 12.48
N ALA A 8 -1.31 13.82 13.28
CA ALA A 8 -2.23 13.40 14.34
C ALA A 8 -3.41 12.56 13.85
N MET A 9 -3.78 12.65 12.56
CA MET A 9 -4.87 11.85 11.98
C MET A 9 -4.42 10.52 11.37
N LEU A 10 -3.11 10.31 11.17
CA LEU A 10 -2.63 9.14 10.42
C LEU A 10 -2.98 7.82 11.09
N ASP A 11 -2.83 7.77 12.41
CA ASP A 11 -3.04 6.55 13.21
C ASP A 11 -4.51 6.08 13.18
N ASP A 12 -5.46 6.98 12.89
CA ASP A 12 -6.88 6.67 12.78
C ASP A 12 -7.28 6.13 11.40
N ILE A 13 -6.45 6.33 10.36
CA ILE A 13 -6.75 5.92 8.98
C ILE A 13 -6.34 4.47 8.75
N ARG A 14 -7.33 3.58 8.74
CA ARG A 14 -7.10 2.13 8.54
C ARG A 14 -7.10 1.68 7.07
N HIS A 15 -7.82 2.38 6.20
CA HIS A 15 -8.10 1.94 4.83
C HIS A 15 -7.91 3.08 3.83
N ALA A 16 -6.76 3.12 3.16
CA ALA A 16 -6.46 4.05 2.09
C ALA A 16 -5.48 3.40 1.08
N GLY A 17 -5.69 3.64 -0.22
CA GLY A 17 -4.75 3.21 -1.25
C GLY A 17 -3.46 4.05 -1.22
N ALA A 18 -3.60 5.37 -1.17
CA ALA A 18 -2.51 6.30 -0.96
C ALA A 18 -3.01 7.46 -0.08
N ILE A 19 -2.13 8.04 0.73
CA ILE A 19 -2.44 9.18 1.59
C ILE A 19 -1.55 10.35 1.17
N PHE A 20 -2.17 11.40 0.66
CA PHE A 20 -1.50 12.65 0.29
C PHE A 20 -1.63 13.66 1.42
N MET A 21 -0.53 14.13 2.00
CA MET A 21 -0.54 14.97 3.22
C MET A 21 0.03 16.37 2.97
N GLY A 22 -0.65 17.38 3.49
CA GLY A 22 -0.26 18.79 3.37
C GLY A 22 -0.77 19.46 2.10
N ARG A 23 -0.77 20.80 2.13
CA ARG A 23 -1.36 21.65 1.08
C ARG A 23 -0.64 21.58 -0.28
N TYR A 24 0.61 21.13 -0.29
CA TYR A 24 1.46 21.10 -1.48
C TYR A 24 1.56 19.71 -2.11
N THR A 25 0.89 18.72 -1.54
CA THR A 25 0.96 17.32 -1.96
C THR A 25 -0.30 17.00 -2.76
N ALA A 26 -0.44 17.63 -3.93
CA ALA A 26 -1.55 17.36 -4.84
C ALA A 26 -1.52 15.90 -5.31
N GLU A 27 -2.69 15.28 -5.47
CA GLU A 27 -2.83 13.90 -5.95
C GLU A 27 -2.07 13.68 -7.28
N ALA A 28 -2.18 14.64 -8.21
CA ALA A 28 -1.46 14.60 -9.48
C ALA A 28 0.05 14.37 -9.34
N LEU A 29 0.70 14.80 -8.24
CA LEU A 29 2.12 14.47 -8.02
C LEU A 29 2.32 12.96 -7.86
N GLY A 30 1.44 12.27 -7.13
CA GLY A 30 1.47 10.81 -6.98
C GLY A 30 1.13 10.07 -8.26
N ASP A 31 0.27 10.65 -9.09
CA ASP A 31 -0.09 10.04 -10.38
C ASP A 31 1.06 10.04 -11.39
N TYR A 32 1.98 11.00 -11.28
CA TYR A 32 2.98 11.23 -12.33
C TYR A 32 4.43 11.08 -11.88
N CYS A 33 4.84 11.66 -10.75
CA CYS A 33 6.28 11.86 -10.50
C CYS A 33 6.77 11.65 -9.06
N ALA A 34 5.88 11.50 -8.07
CA ALA A 34 6.29 11.35 -6.68
C ALA A 34 6.95 9.99 -6.38
N GLY A 35 6.67 8.97 -7.20
CA GLY A 35 7.28 7.63 -7.09
C GLY A 35 6.34 6.48 -6.71
N PRO A 36 5.35 6.65 -5.80
CA PRO A 36 4.34 5.62 -5.53
C PRO A 36 3.56 5.22 -6.80
N ASN A 37 3.05 3.99 -6.82
CA ASN A 37 2.28 3.51 -7.97
C ASN A 37 0.84 4.03 -7.90
N HIS A 38 0.34 4.62 -8.98
CA HIS A 38 -1.03 5.15 -9.05
C HIS A 38 -2.11 4.09 -9.34
N VAL A 39 -1.72 2.82 -9.56
CA VAL A 39 -2.66 1.71 -9.68
C VAL A 39 -3.08 1.31 -8.27
N LEU A 40 -4.17 1.91 -7.80
CA LEU A 40 -4.66 1.81 -6.43
C LEU A 40 -5.95 0.97 -6.33
N PRO A 41 -6.24 0.40 -5.15
CA PRO A 41 -7.53 -0.23 -4.87
C PRO A 41 -8.70 0.78 -4.95
N THR A 42 -9.71 0.49 -5.77
CA THR A 42 -10.92 1.32 -5.94
C THR A 42 -12.18 0.60 -5.41
N SER A 43 -13.34 1.26 -5.41
CA SER A 43 -14.62 0.64 -5.02
C SER A 43 -14.62 -0.03 -3.63
N GLY A 44 -13.88 0.56 -2.68
CA GLY A 44 -13.79 0.08 -1.29
C GLY A 44 -12.84 -1.11 -1.07
N THR A 45 -12.07 -1.51 -2.08
CA THR A 45 -11.12 -2.63 -1.98
C THR A 45 -9.87 -2.31 -1.17
N ALA A 46 -9.59 -1.05 -0.84
CA ALA A 46 -8.52 -0.66 0.10
C ALA A 46 -8.68 -1.26 1.52
N ARG A 47 -9.82 -1.92 1.80
CA ARG A 47 -10.04 -2.71 3.02
C ARG A 47 -9.25 -4.02 3.06
N PHE A 48 -8.85 -4.56 1.91
CA PHE A 48 -8.20 -5.86 1.81
C PHE A 48 -7.17 -5.98 0.68
N SER A 49 -7.04 -4.97 -0.18
CA SER A 49 -6.05 -4.90 -1.26
C SER A 49 -5.05 -3.78 -1.00
N SER A 50 -3.85 -3.90 -1.57
CA SER A 50 -2.78 -2.90 -1.50
C SER A 50 -2.57 -2.21 -2.85
N PRO A 51 -1.89 -1.05 -2.91
CA PRO A 51 -1.37 -0.47 -4.14
C PRO A 51 -0.52 -1.47 -4.92
N LEU A 52 -0.55 -1.38 -6.25
CA LEU A 52 0.30 -2.19 -7.10
C LEU A 52 1.78 -1.96 -6.76
N GLY A 53 2.48 -3.05 -6.47
CA GLY A 53 3.90 -3.04 -6.14
C GLY A 53 4.64 -4.19 -6.78
N VAL A 54 5.93 -4.28 -6.49
CA VAL A 54 6.79 -5.34 -7.04
C VAL A 54 6.33 -6.75 -6.65
N TYR A 55 5.60 -6.89 -5.55
CA TYR A 55 5.13 -8.20 -5.07
C TYR A 55 3.98 -8.76 -5.90
N ASP A 56 3.19 -7.92 -6.59
CA ASP A 56 2.12 -8.37 -7.49
C ASP A 56 2.66 -9.10 -8.73
N PHE A 57 3.93 -8.86 -9.08
CA PHE A 57 4.64 -9.51 -10.18
C PHE A 57 5.51 -10.68 -9.73
N GLN A 58 5.50 -11.01 -8.44
CA GLN A 58 6.25 -12.12 -7.87
C GLN A 58 5.32 -13.27 -7.47
N LYS A 59 5.87 -14.48 -7.46
CA LYS A 59 5.24 -15.66 -6.88
C LYS A 59 6.15 -16.18 -5.77
N ARG A 60 5.58 -16.48 -4.60
CA ARG A 60 6.29 -17.10 -3.47
C ARG A 60 5.95 -18.58 -3.42
N SER A 61 6.96 -19.42 -3.29
CA SER A 61 6.81 -20.87 -3.18
C SER A 61 7.52 -21.36 -1.92
N SER A 62 6.80 -22.12 -1.10
CA SER A 62 7.39 -22.83 0.03
C SER A 62 7.97 -24.16 -0.46
N ILE A 63 9.19 -24.48 -0.03
CA ILE A 63 9.82 -25.79 -0.26
C ILE A 63 9.88 -26.50 1.08
N ILE A 64 9.29 -27.69 1.14
CA ILE A 64 9.19 -28.49 2.37
C ILE A 64 9.76 -29.88 2.06
N GLY A 65 10.63 -30.36 2.93
CA GLY A 65 11.22 -31.71 2.86
C GLY A 65 11.29 -32.32 4.25
N PHE A 66 11.04 -33.62 4.33
CA PHE A 66 11.15 -34.40 5.56
C PHE A 66 12.19 -35.50 5.39
N SER A 67 12.88 -35.85 6.46
CA SER A 67 13.79 -36.99 6.48
C SER A 67 13.04 -38.28 6.81
N ALA A 68 13.67 -39.44 6.59
CA ALA A 68 13.10 -40.72 7.02
C ALA A 68 12.93 -40.83 8.55
N ALA A 69 13.69 -40.04 9.32
CA ALA A 69 13.54 -39.96 10.78
C ALA A 69 12.38 -39.03 11.21
N GLY A 70 11.74 -38.33 10.27
CA GLY A 70 10.72 -37.32 10.52
C GLY A 70 11.20 -35.91 10.16
N ALA A 71 10.49 -34.93 10.72
CA ALA A 71 10.86 -33.52 10.69
C ALA A 71 12.15 -33.25 11.48
#